data_AF-A0A800KKZ6-F1
#
_entry.id   AF-A0A800KKZ6-F1
#
_cell.length_a   1.000
_cell.length_b   1.000
_cell.length_c   1.000
_cell.angle_alpha   90.00
_cell.angle_beta   90.00
_cell.angle_gamma   90.00
#
_symmetry.space_group_name_H-M   'P 1'
#
loop_
_entity.id
_entity.type
_entity.pdbx_description
1 polymer ?
#
loop_
_entity_poly.entity_id
_entity_poly.type
_entity_poly.pdbx_seq_one_letter_code
_entity_poly.pdbx_strand_id
1 'polypeptide(L)'
;MSSKQPNTPQTRSISDSTCKPGARGLLLALSSVLLAACTTTSTGSISTSSSASEWVQPTPHFMRKLRQQADRVPYIQRPEEMVGVIRFFVQARESAYDLLLELAASSNPKVAGTALAALGETRDERLAPYVAALQLRAQGGIKLQYELARCRVKLGDWDEIPLLISGLRDDDLWSRALCAKALRDATHLSHGFQPGGDESEREVAAQAWEAWLAAHKADVY
;
A
#
# COMPACT_ATOMS: atom_id res chain seq x y z
N MET A 1 -20.01 -53.56 -17.81
CA MET A 1 -20.99 -52.91 -16.90
C MET A 1 -20.43 -52.99 -15.49
N SER A 2 -19.57 -52.04 -15.10
CA SER A 2 -19.00 -51.98 -13.75
C SER A 2 -19.52 -50.74 -13.05
N SER A 3 -20.41 -50.97 -12.09
CA SER A 3 -21.02 -49.96 -11.22
C SER A 3 -19.99 -49.48 -10.19
N LYS A 4 -19.71 -48.18 -10.19
CA LYS A 4 -18.81 -47.51 -9.25
C LYS A 4 -19.69 -46.85 -8.18
N GLN A 5 -19.63 -47.34 -6.94
CA GLN A 5 -20.38 -46.76 -5.82
C GLN A 5 -19.80 -45.38 -5.42
N PRO A 6 -20.65 -44.42 -5.01
CA PRO A 6 -20.22 -43.11 -4.51
C PRO A 6 -19.84 -43.16 -3.03
N ASN A 7 -18.64 -42.64 -2.71
CA ASN A 7 -18.17 -42.38 -1.35
C ASN A 7 -18.87 -41.13 -0.78
N THR A 8 -19.53 -41.29 0.36
CA THR A 8 -20.09 -40.20 1.18
C THR A 8 -19.01 -39.63 2.12
N PRO A 9 -18.89 -38.30 2.25
CA PRO A 9 -17.93 -37.69 3.18
C PRO A 9 -18.46 -37.68 4.62
N GLN A 10 -17.64 -38.17 5.54
CA GLN A 10 -17.87 -38.12 6.99
C GLN A 10 -17.67 -36.68 7.52
N THR A 11 -18.71 -36.12 8.10
CA THR A 11 -18.70 -34.88 8.90
C THR A 11 -18.02 -35.13 10.25
N ARG A 12 -16.79 -34.64 10.42
CA ARG A 12 -16.16 -34.56 11.74
C ARG A 12 -16.60 -33.28 12.45
N SER A 13 -17.45 -33.46 13.44
CA SER A 13 -17.75 -32.49 14.49
C SER A 13 -16.47 -32.21 15.30
N ILE A 14 -16.00 -30.96 15.28
CA ILE A 14 -14.94 -30.49 16.17
C ILE A 14 -15.62 -29.68 17.26
N SER A 15 -15.55 -30.24 18.46
CA SER A 15 -16.03 -29.74 19.73
C SER A 15 -15.32 -28.46 20.17
N ASP A 16 -16.13 -27.49 20.59
CA ASP A 16 -15.74 -26.28 21.30
C ASP A 16 -14.91 -26.57 22.55
N SER A 17 -13.77 -25.89 22.66
CA SER A 17 -12.94 -25.88 23.87
C SER A 17 -12.88 -24.47 24.44
N THR A 18 -13.82 -24.17 25.32
CA THR A 18 -13.78 -23.06 26.27
C THR A 18 -12.72 -23.30 27.35
N CYS A 19 -11.74 -22.40 27.53
CA CYS A 19 -10.96 -22.36 28.76
C CYS A 19 -10.43 -20.94 29.11
N LYS A 20 -11.20 -20.30 30.01
CA LYS A 20 -10.81 -19.47 31.18
C LYS A 20 -10.02 -18.15 31.02
N PRO A 21 -10.58 -17.03 31.51
CA PRO A 21 -9.84 -15.79 31.78
C PRO A 21 -9.10 -15.84 33.12
N GLY A 22 -7.78 -15.60 33.10
CA GLY A 22 -6.93 -15.43 34.27
C GLY A 22 -6.91 -13.97 34.75
N ALA A 23 -7.28 -13.78 36.01
CA ALA A 23 -7.44 -12.51 36.68
C ALA A 23 -6.13 -11.93 37.24
N ARG A 24 -6.08 -10.59 37.26
CA ARG A 24 -5.57 -9.71 38.33
C ARG A 24 -4.12 -9.89 38.81
N GLY A 25 -3.30 -8.89 38.47
CA GLY A 25 -2.10 -8.52 39.21
C GLY A 25 -1.96 -7.00 39.23
N LEU A 26 -2.57 -6.37 40.24
CA LEU A 26 -2.43 -4.95 40.58
C LEU A 26 -1.23 -4.82 41.52
N LEU A 27 -0.15 -4.15 41.09
CA LEU A 27 0.87 -3.64 42.03
C LEU A 27 1.30 -2.24 41.61
N LEU A 28 0.84 -1.29 42.42
CA LEU A 28 1.32 0.07 42.54
C LEU A 28 2.75 0.07 43.08
N ALA A 29 3.63 0.83 42.45
CA ALA A 29 4.82 1.35 43.12
C ALA A 29 5.03 2.80 42.68
N LEU A 30 4.62 3.72 43.56
CA LEU A 30 5.06 5.10 43.58
C LEU A 30 6.58 5.13 43.79
N SER A 31 7.30 5.90 42.99
CA SER A 31 8.61 6.42 43.36
C SER A 31 8.81 7.78 42.70
N SER A 32 8.49 8.81 43.47
CA SER A 32 8.80 10.20 43.19
C SER A 32 10.08 10.55 43.95
N VAL A 33 11.18 10.88 43.26
CA VAL A 33 12.24 11.76 43.78
C VAL A 33 12.84 12.58 42.62
N LEU A 34 12.81 13.88 42.84
CA LEU A 34 13.34 14.99 42.04
C LEU A 34 14.88 14.96 41.98
N LEU A 35 15.48 15.49 40.90
CA LEU A 35 16.47 16.58 40.97
C LEU A 35 16.87 17.06 39.58
N ALA A 36 16.94 18.39 39.48
CA ALA A 36 17.20 19.18 38.30
C ALA A 36 18.67 19.11 37.85
N ALA A 37 18.87 19.10 36.53
CA ALA A 37 20.09 19.59 35.90
C ALA A 37 19.69 20.46 34.70
N CYS A 38 19.58 21.76 34.95
CA CYS A 38 19.55 22.78 33.91
C CYS A 38 20.98 22.95 33.39
N THR A 39 21.29 22.38 32.22
CA THR A 39 22.45 22.77 31.44
C THR A 39 21.99 23.48 30.18
N THR A 40 22.04 24.81 30.26
CA THR A 40 21.85 25.77 29.19
C THR A 40 23.01 25.69 28.20
N THR A 41 22.75 25.37 26.93
CA THR A 41 23.73 25.65 25.86
C THR A 41 23.04 26.08 24.56
N SER A 42 23.36 27.31 24.17
CA SER A 42 23.36 27.88 22.82
C SER A 42 22.03 28.26 22.16
N THR A 43 21.69 29.54 22.31
CA THR A 43 21.10 30.38 21.27
C THR A 43 21.99 30.37 20.01
N GLY A 44 21.75 29.38 19.14
CA GLY A 44 22.13 29.43 17.74
C GLY A 44 21.02 30.11 16.96
N SER A 45 21.34 31.20 16.29
CA SER A 45 20.51 31.95 15.35
C SER A 45 19.64 31.03 14.48
N ILE A 46 18.32 31.16 14.60
CA ILE A 46 17.35 30.56 13.68
C ILE A 46 17.50 31.32 12.37
N SER A 47 18.39 30.83 11.51
CA SER A 47 18.38 31.16 10.09
C SER A 47 17.17 30.46 9.47
N THR A 48 16.09 31.22 9.31
CA THR A 48 14.97 30.89 8.43
C THR A 48 15.46 30.82 6.98
N SER A 49 15.67 29.61 6.47
CA SER A 49 15.40 29.18 5.07
C SER A 49 16.20 27.92 4.72
N SER A 50 15.76 26.76 5.19
CA SER A 50 16.10 25.48 4.59
C SER A 50 14.85 24.63 4.82
N SER A 51 14.22 24.12 3.75
CA SER A 51 12.94 23.43 3.85
C SER A 51 13.10 22.21 4.76
N ALA A 52 12.75 22.38 6.03
CA ALA A 52 12.64 21.27 6.96
C ALA A 52 11.58 20.35 6.37
N SER A 53 11.98 19.13 6.04
CA SER A 53 11.03 18.10 5.61
C SER A 53 9.87 18.04 6.60
N GLU A 54 8.66 17.89 6.09
CA GLU A 54 7.44 17.74 6.90
C GLU A 54 7.48 16.46 7.74
N TRP A 55 8.27 15.47 7.33
CA TRP A 55 8.28 14.13 7.89
C TRP A 55 9.40 13.90 8.91
N VAL A 56 9.17 12.95 9.82
CA VAL A 56 10.17 12.52 10.80
C VAL A 56 11.45 12.08 10.11
N GLN A 57 12.54 12.84 10.31
CA GLN A 57 13.81 12.56 9.65
C GLN A 57 14.49 11.29 10.19
N PRO A 58 14.95 10.38 9.32
CA PRO A 58 15.68 9.19 9.76
C PRO A 58 17.04 9.55 10.33
N THR A 59 17.52 8.76 11.29
CA THR A 59 18.92 8.87 11.73
C THR A 59 19.88 8.58 10.57
N PRO A 60 21.11 9.13 10.56
CA PRO A 60 22.07 8.89 9.47
C PRO A 60 22.34 7.40 9.20
N HIS A 61 22.35 6.58 10.25
CA HIS A 61 22.51 5.12 10.10
C HIS A 61 21.31 4.48 9.41
N PHE A 62 20.09 4.88 9.80
CA PHE A 62 18.88 4.34 9.19
C PHE A 62 18.72 4.82 7.75
N MET A 63 19.05 6.08 7.45
CA MET A 63 19.07 6.59 6.07
C MET A 63 19.99 5.78 5.16
N ARG A 64 21.17 5.36 5.64
CA ARG A 64 22.04 4.45 4.87
C ARG A 64 21.35 3.12 4.56
N LYS A 65 20.60 2.55 5.51
CA LYS A 65 19.83 1.31 5.28
C LYS A 65 18.70 1.53 4.27
N LEU A 66 17.98 2.65 4.35
CA LEU A 66 16.94 3.01 3.39
C LEU A 66 17.50 3.07 1.95
N ARG A 67 18.63 3.78 1.77
CA ARG A 67 19.31 3.87 0.47
C ARG A 67 19.82 2.51 -0.02
N GLN A 68 20.41 1.70 0.86
CA GLN A 68 20.83 0.33 0.51
C GLN A 68 19.66 -0.53 0.02
N GLN A 69 18.46 -0.40 0.58
CA GLN A 69 17.29 -1.11 0.06
C GLN A 69 16.84 -0.54 -1.29
N ALA A 70 16.85 0.79 -1.46
CA ALA A 70 16.52 1.44 -2.72
C ALA A 70 17.46 1.01 -3.87
N ASP A 71 18.77 0.97 -3.62
CA ASP A 71 19.80 0.59 -4.60
C ASP A 71 19.64 -0.85 -5.10
N ARG A 72 18.99 -1.72 -4.32
CA ARG A 72 18.72 -3.12 -4.72
C ARG A 72 17.55 -3.24 -5.68
N VAL A 73 16.56 -2.35 -5.61
CA VAL A 73 15.28 -2.45 -6.34
C VAL A 73 15.45 -2.74 -7.85
N PRO A 74 16.35 -2.06 -8.60
CA PRO A 74 16.53 -2.35 -10.02
C PRO A 74 16.88 -3.83 -10.30
N TYR A 75 17.62 -4.48 -9.42
CA TYR A 75 18.23 -5.78 -9.64
C TYR A 75 17.40 -6.96 -9.11
N ILE A 76 16.36 -6.72 -8.31
CA ILE A 76 15.53 -7.78 -7.70
C ILE A 76 14.70 -8.50 -8.77
N GLN A 77 14.97 -9.77 -9.03
CA GLN A 77 14.18 -10.55 -10.01
C GLN A 77 13.02 -11.32 -9.35
N ARG A 78 13.15 -11.61 -8.06
CA ARG A 78 12.21 -12.47 -7.32
C ARG A 78 11.08 -11.63 -6.71
N PRO A 79 9.80 -11.94 -7.00
CA PRO A 79 8.67 -11.19 -6.44
C PRO A 79 8.66 -11.16 -4.90
N GLU A 80 9.08 -12.24 -4.26
CA GLU A 80 9.08 -12.38 -2.79
C GLU A 80 10.07 -11.40 -2.14
N GLU A 81 11.22 -11.22 -2.79
CA GLU A 81 12.24 -10.25 -2.35
C GLU A 81 11.74 -8.82 -2.54
N MET A 82 11.04 -8.53 -3.64
CA MET A 82 10.43 -7.22 -3.88
C MET A 82 9.38 -6.89 -2.82
N VAL A 83 8.52 -7.85 -2.46
CA VAL A 83 7.55 -7.71 -1.37
C VAL A 83 8.25 -7.43 -0.04
N GLY A 84 9.41 -8.05 0.21
CA GLY A 84 10.24 -7.76 1.37
C GLY A 84 10.72 -6.31 1.42
N VAL A 85 11.18 -5.76 0.29
CA VAL A 85 11.61 -4.36 0.19
C VAL A 85 10.45 -3.38 0.38
N ILE A 86 9.31 -3.65 -0.26
CA ILE A 86 8.10 -2.83 -0.07
C ILE A 86 7.70 -2.82 1.41
N ARG A 87 7.64 -3.99 2.05
CA ARG A 87 7.31 -4.10 3.48
C ARG A 87 8.28 -3.33 4.37
N PHE A 88 9.57 -3.37 4.06
CA PHE A 88 10.59 -2.61 4.79
C PHE A 88 10.32 -1.10 4.71
N PHE A 89 10.01 -0.56 3.53
CA PHE A 89 9.68 0.86 3.37
C PHE A 89 8.37 1.24 4.08
N VAL A 90 7.32 0.40 3.98
CA VAL A 90 6.05 0.61 4.69
C VAL A 90 6.26 0.65 6.21
N GLN A 91 7.13 -0.21 6.75
CA GLN A 91 7.47 -0.21 8.17
C GLN A 91 8.27 1.02 8.61
N ALA A 92 9.06 1.59 7.71
CA ALA A 92 9.82 2.82 7.98
C ALA A 92 8.92 4.08 8.07
N ARG A 93 7.74 4.05 7.43
CA ARG A 93 6.74 5.14 7.45
C ARG A 93 7.35 6.50 7.11
N GLU A 94 7.02 7.54 7.89
CA GLU A 94 7.45 8.93 7.70
C GLU A 94 8.95 9.08 7.44
N SER A 95 9.78 8.27 8.10
CA SER A 95 11.22 8.30 7.92
C SER A 95 11.72 7.87 6.55
N ALA A 96 10.86 7.30 5.71
CA ALA A 96 11.16 6.96 4.33
C ALA A 96 10.44 7.85 3.31
N TYR A 97 9.52 8.74 3.70
CA TYR A 97 8.64 9.44 2.74
C TYR A 97 9.41 10.32 1.76
N ASP A 98 10.38 11.12 2.22
CA ASP A 98 11.20 11.94 1.32
C ASP A 98 11.92 11.09 0.27
N LEU A 99 12.54 9.99 0.71
CA LEU A 99 13.24 9.08 -0.19
C LEU A 99 12.27 8.38 -1.15
N LEU A 100 11.10 7.95 -0.67
CA LEU A 100 10.11 7.28 -1.52
C LEU A 100 9.54 8.24 -2.57
N LEU A 101 9.30 9.51 -2.23
CA LEU A 101 8.87 10.53 -3.19
C LEU A 101 9.96 10.80 -4.24
N GLU A 102 11.23 10.87 -3.83
CA GLU A 102 12.38 10.95 -4.75
C GLU A 102 12.42 9.74 -5.70
N LEU A 103 12.29 8.52 -5.16
CA LEU A 103 12.32 7.28 -5.94
C LEU A 103 11.10 7.12 -6.87
N ALA A 104 9.92 7.59 -6.45
CA ALA A 104 8.72 7.59 -7.28
C ALA A 104 8.88 8.48 -8.54
N ALA A 105 9.70 9.53 -8.45
CA ALA A 105 10.07 10.38 -9.58
C ALA A 105 11.25 9.86 -10.42
N SER A 106 11.78 8.66 -10.11
CA SER A 106 12.88 8.04 -10.85
C SER A 106 12.53 7.80 -12.32
N SER A 107 13.54 7.80 -13.19
CA SER A 107 13.39 7.39 -14.59
C SER A 107 13.29 5.87 -14.76
N ASN A 108 13.67 5.09 -13.74
CA ASN A 108 13.55 3.64 -13.78
C ASN A 108 12.13 3.21 -13.36
N PRO A 109 11.32 2.60 -14.25
CA PRO A 109 9.92 2.29 -13.97
C PRO A 109 9.74 1.29 -12.83
N LYS A 110 10.70 0.38 -12.63
CA LYS A 110 10.67 -0.59 -11.53
C LYS A 110 10.90 0.08 -10.18
N VAL A 111 11.82 1.04 -10.12
CA VAL A 111 12.08 1.84 -8.92
C VAL A 111 10.86 2.70 -8.61
N ALA A 112 10.35 3.42 -9.62
CA ALA A 112 9.17 4.27 -9.46
C ALA A 112 7.93 3.47 -9.00
N GLY A 113 7.62 2.35 -9.66
CA GLY A 113 6.50 1.48 -9.29
C GLY A 113 6.64 0.89 -7.89
N THR A 114 7.85 0.48 -7.49
CA THR A 114 8.11 -0.03 -6.13
C THR A 114 7.89 1.04 -5.08
N ALA A 115 8.33 2.27 -5.34
CA ALA A 115 8.15 3.39 -4.43
C ALA A 115 6.66 3.78 -4.30
N LEU A 116 5.93 3.85 -5.41
CA LEU A 116 4.48 4.09 -5.43
C LEU A 116 3.72 2.99 -4.68
N ALA A 117 4.08 1.72 -4.87
CA ALA A 117 3.49 0.61 -4.13
C ALA A 117 3.71 0.77 -2.62
N ALA A 118 4.93 1.11 -2.19
CA ALA A 118 5.25 1.34 -0.78
C ALA A 118 4.50 2.54 -0.19
N LEU A 119 4.44 3.67 -0.90
CA LEU A 119 3.69 4.86 -0.49
C LEU A 119 2.20 4.53 -0.30
N GLY A 120 1.57 3.89 -1.28
CA GLY A 120 0.16 3.51 -1.21
C GLY A 120 -0.16 2.52 -0.09
N GLU A 121 0.74 1.57 0.21
CA GLU A 121 0.54 0.64 1.34
C GLU A 121 0.64 1.32 2.72
N THR A 122 1.21 2.52 2.82
CA THR A 122 1.22 3.24 4.10
C THR A 122 -0.15 3.78 4.49
N ARG A 123 -1.04 4.01 3.51
CA ARG A 123 -2.39 4.59 3.67
C ARG A 123 -2.40 5.91 4.46
N ASP A 124 -1.32 6.68 4.34
CA ASP A 124 -1.21 7.99 4.99
C ASP A 124 -1.70 9.07 4.02
N GLU A 125 -2.95 9.49 4.19
CA GLU A 125 -3.63 10.47 3.34
C GLU A 125 -2.88 11.81 3.22
N ARG A 126 -1.99 12.14 4.17
CA ARG A 126 -1.12 13.34 4.09
C ARG A 126 -0.18 13.30 2.88
N LEU A 127 0.10 12.12 2.33
CA LEU A 127 0.90 11.94 1.12
C LEU A 127 0.14 12.26 -0.18
N ALA A 128 -1.20 12.35 -0.15
CA ALA A 128 -2.02 12.58 -1.34
C ALA A 128 -1.58 13.81 -2.17
N PRO A 129 -1.41 15.03 -1.61
CA PRO A 129 -0.97 16.19 -2.39
C PRO A 129 0.44 16.01 -2.98
N TYR A 130 1.33 15.30 -2.28
CA TYR A 130 2.68 15.03 -2.73
C TYR A 130 2.70 14.06 -3.91
N VAL A 131 1.92 12.99 -3.84
CA VAL A 131 1.81 11.99 -4.92
C VAL A 131 1.08 12.57 -6.13
N ALA A 132 0.04 13.38 -5.94
CA ALA A 132 -0.66 14.06 -7.03
C ALA A 132 0.24 15.06 -7.79
N ALA A 133 1.21 15.67 -7.11
CA ALA A 133 2.17 16.59 -7.71
C ALA A 133 3.38 15.89 -8.38
N LEU A 134 3.49 14.56 -8.31
CA LEU A 134 4.61 13.83 -8.89
C LEU A 134 4.64 13.96 -10.42
N GLN A 135 5.79 14.38 -10.93
CA GLN A 135 6.09 14.30 -12.35
C GLN A 135 6.78 12.97 -12.65
N LEU A 136 6.03 11.98 -13.13
CA LEU A 136 6.59 10.69 -13.52
C LEU A 136 7.54 10.87 -14.71
N ARG A 137 8.83 10.62 -14.49
CA ARG A 137 9.87 10.66 -15.54
C ARG A 137 10.09 9.31 -16.20
N ALA A 138 9.69 8.22 -15.55
CA ALA A 138 9.87 6.88 -16.05
C ALA A 138 8.97 6.60 -17.27
N GLN A 139 9.56 5.96 -18.28
CA GLN A 139 8.83 5.44 -19.45
C GLN A 139 8.16 4.09 -19.14
N GLY A 140 7.43 4.02 -18.02
CA GLY A 140 6.76 2.79 -17.57
C GLY A 140 5.45 2.46 -18.28
N GLY A 141 5.02 3.32 -19.20
CA GLY A 141 3.76 3.17 -19.94
C GLY A 141 2.55 3.08 -19.02
N ILE A 142 1.51 2.39 -19.49
CA ILE A 142 0.23 2.28 -18.78
C ILE A 142 0.35 1.54 -17.43
N LYS A 143 1.26 0.57 -17.30
CA LYS A 143 1.44 -0.20 -16.05
C LYS A 143 1.84 0.69 -14.88
N LEU A 144 2.73 1.65 -15.12
CA LEU A 144 3.13 2.61 -14.09
C LEU A 144 1.99 3.58 -13.76
N GLN A 145 1.14 3.93 -14.74
CA GLN A 145 -0.05 4.74 -14.51
C GLN A 145 -1.06 4.01 -13.61
N TYR A 146 -1.28 2.69 -13.82
CA TYR A 146 -2.12 1.91 -12.91
C TYR A 146 -1.55 1.83 -11.48
N GLU A 147 -0.23 1.72 -11.32
CA GLU A 147 0.39 1.74 -9.98
C GLU A 147 0.24 3.12 -9.31
N LEU A 148 0.38 4.22 -10.07
CA LEU A 148 0.13 5.57 -9.57
C LEU A 148 -1.34 5.73 -9.15
N ALA A 149 -2.29 5.33 -10.00
CA ALA A 149 -3.71 5.36 -9.72
C ALA A 149 -4.05 4.54 -8.45
N ARG A 150 -3.50 3.33 -8.35
CA ARG A 150 -3.61 2.46 -7.16
C ARG A 150 -3.07 3.15 -5.91
N CYS A 151 -1.92 3.80 -6.01
CA CYS A 151 -1.35 4.57 -4.90
C CYS A 151 -2.30 5.68 -4.47
N ARG A 152 -2.72 6.54 -5.41
CA ARG A 152 -3.63 7.68 -5.18
C ARG A 152 -4.96 7.25 -4.53
N VAL A 153 -5.62 6.21 -5.04
CA VAL A 153 -6.85 5.67 -4.43
C VAL A 153 -6.60 5.21 -2.99
N LYS A 154 -5.47 4.55 -2.70
CA LYS A 154 -5.13 4.15 -1.32
C LYS A 154 -4.83 5.33 -0.40
N LEU A 155 -4.50 6.48 -0.94
CA LEU A 155 -4.29 7.74 -0.22
C LEU A 155 -5.54 8.62 -0.17
N GLY A 156 -6.69 8.12 -0.62
CA GLY A 156 -7.98 8.80 -0.53
C GLY A 156 -8.39 9.58 -1.78
N ASP A 157 -7.62 9.51 -2.86
CA ASP A 157 -7.94 10.17 -4.13
C ASP A 157 -8.74 9.23 -5.05
N TRP A 158 -10.07 9.34 -4.96
CA TRP A 158 -11.03 8.50 -5.66
C TRP A 158 -11.22 8.87 -7.14
N ASP A 159 -10.65 9.99 -7.61
CA ASP A 159 -10.75 10.41 -9.01
C ASP A 159 -10.01 9.46 -9.96
N GLU A 160 -9.15 8.61 -9.42
CA GLU A 160 -8.34 7.61 -10.15
C GLU A 160 -9.04 6.26 -10.34
N ILE A 161 -10.21 6.06 -9.74
CA ILE A 161 -11.01 4.83 -9.93
C ILE A 161 -11.32 4.53 -11.41
N PRO A 162 -11.72 5.50 -12.27
CA PRO A 162 -11.98 5.23 -13.69
C PRO A 162 -10.81 4.59 -14.42
N LEU A 163 -9.58 5.03 -14.13
CA LEU A 163 -8.37 4.49 -14.75
C LEU A 163 -8.13 3.03 -14.32
N LEU A 164 -8.36 2.72 -13.04
CA LEU A 164 -8.31 1.33 -12.55
C LEU A 164 -9.40 0.46 -13.18
N ILE A 165 -10.62 0.98 -13.36
CA ILE A 165 -11.69 0.25 -14.06
C ILE A 165 -11.29 -0.03 -15.52
N SER A 166 -10.69 0.92 -16.23
CA SER A 166 -10.19 0.67 -17.59
C SER A 166 -9.12 -0.43 -17.62
N GLY A 167 -8.28 -0.51 -16.58
CA GLY A 167 -7.24 -1.54 -16.48
C GLY A 167 -7.76 -2.96 -16.28
N LEU A 168 -9.06 -3.15 -15.99
CA LEU A 168 -9.70 -4.47 -16.00
C LEU A 168 -9.76 -5.08 -17.41
N ARG A 169 -9.69 -4.26 -18.45
CA ARG A 169 -9.69 -4.67 -19.86
C ARG A 169 -8.29 -4.70 -20.49
N ASP A 170 -7.24 -4.48 -19.70
CA ASP A 170 -5.86 -4.52 -20.19
C ASP A 170 -5.49 -5.92 -20.71
N ASP A 171 -4.67 -6.03 -21.75
CA ASP A 171 -4.24 -7.31 -22.32
C ASP A 171 -3.35 -8.11 -21.36
N ASP A 172 -2.60 -7.42 -20.49
CA ASP A 172 -1.70 -8.06 -19.54
C ASP A 172 -2.45 -8.55 -18.30
N LEU A 173 -2.29 -9.85 -17.99
CA LEU A 173 -2.88 -10.49 -16.82
C LEU A 173 -2.50 -9.77 -15.52
N TRP A 174 -1.25 -9.30 -15.42
CA TRP A 174 -0.79 -8.61 -14.22
C TRP A 174 -1.47 -7.26 -14.03
N SER A 175 -1.60 -6.46 -15.10
CA SER A 175 -2.36 -5.19 -15.07
C SER A 175 -3.79 -5.39 -14.58
N ARG A 176 -4.51 -6.39 -15.14
CA ARG A 176 -5.88 -6.72 -14.73
C ARG A 176 -5.95 -7.10 -13.25
N ALA A 177 -5.03 -7.95 -12.80
CA ALA A 177 -4.99 -8.40 -11.41
C ALA A 177 -4.68 -7.27 -10.43
N LEU A 178 -3.76 -6.36 -10.79
CA LEU A 178 -3.42 -5.18 -10.01
C LEU A 178 -4.63 -4.26 -9.87
N CYS A 179 -5.30 -3.93 -10.97
CA CYS A 179 -6.45 -3.02 -10.97
C CYS A 179 -7.63 -3.61 -10.20
N ALA A 180 -7.96 -4.89 -10.43
CA ALA A 180 -9.01 -5.59 -9.70
C ALA A 180 -8.74 -5.65 -8.19
N LYS A 181 -7.47 -5.90 -7.80
CA LYS A 181 -7.08 -5.87 -6.39
C LYS A 181 -7.19 -4.47 -5.81
N ALA A 182 -6.75 -3.44 -6.52
CA ALA A 182 -6.82 -2.06 -6.06
C ALA A 182 -8.27 -1.62 -5.82
N LEU A 183 -9.16 -1.91 -6.77
CA LEU A 183 -10.60 -1.64 -6.64
C LEU A 183 -11.20 -2.38 -5.44
N ARG A 184 -10.93 -3.68 -5.28
CA ARG A 184 -11.42 -4.46 -4.13
C ARG A 184 -10.86 -3.99 -2.80
N ASP A 185 -9.58 -3.65 -2.74
CA ASP A 185 -8.94 -3.13 -1.52
C ASP A 185 -9.60 -1.81 -1.08
N ALA A 186 -10.01 -0.96 -2.03
CA ALA A 186 -10.60 0.36 -1.77
C ALA A 186 -12.10 0.29 -1.45
N THR A 187 -12.88 -0.48 -2.23
CA THR A 187 -14.35 -0.48 -2.13
C THR A 187 -14.92 -1.66 -1.35
N HIS A 188 -14.09 -2.68 -1.06
CA HIS A 188 -14.53 -3.97 -0.53
C HIS A 188 -15.51 -4.74 -1.45
N LEU A 189 -15.63 -4.34 -2.72
CA LEU A 189 -16.45 -5.00 -3.73
C LEU A 189 -15.57 -5.81 -4.71
N SER A 190 -16.14 -6.85 -5.31
CA SER A 190 -15.43 -7.67 -6.30
C SER A 190 -16.11 -7.75 -7.66
N HIS A 191 -17.43 -7.57 -7.73
CA HIS A 191 -18.25 -7.77 -8.94
C HIS A 191 -17.96 -9.08 -9.69
N GLY A 192 -17.52 -10.12 -8.99
CA GLY A 192 -17.15 -11.42 -9.58
C GLY A 192 -15.94 -11.38 -10.53
N PHE A 193 -15.19 -10.28 -10.63
CA PHE A 193 -14.10 -10.14 -11.59
C PHE A 193 -12.98 -11.16 -11.35
N GLN A 194 -12.66 -11.96 -12.36
CA GLN A 194 -11.53 -12.89 -12.37
C GLN A 194 -10.49 -12.45 -13.43
N PRO A 195 -9.28 -12.02 -13.06
CA PRO A 195 -8.29 -11.51 -14.01
C PRO A 195 -7.89 -12.49 -15.13
N GLY A 196 -7.90 -13.80 -14.83
CA GLY A 196 -7.61 -14.87 -15.77
C GLY A 196 -8.84 -15.61 -16.31
N GLY A 197 -10.06 -15.13 -16.00
CA GLY A 197 -11.31 -15.70 -16.51
C GLY A 197 -11.54 -15.36 -17.98
N ASP A 198 -12.64 -15.82 -18.55
CA ASP A 198 -12.97 -15.61 -19.97
C ASP A 198 -13.22 -14.13 -20.28
N GLU A 199 -12.94 -13.69 -21.52
CA GLU A 199 -13.05 -12.29 -21.91
C GLU A 199 -14.46 -11.73 -21.74
N SER A 200 -15.48 -12.50 -22.12
CA SER A 200 -16.89 -12.13 -21.94
C SER A 200 -17.27 -11.95 -20.47
N GLU A 201 -16.78 -12.83 -19.58
CA GLU A 201 -17.00 -12.73 -18.14
C GLU A 201 -16.31 -11.51 -17.54
N ARG A 202 -15.07 -11.22 -17.97
CA ARG A 202 -14.34 -10.02 -17.57
C ARG A 202 -15.04 -8.75 -18.02
N GLU A 203 -15.60 -8.74 -19.24
CA GLU A 203 -16.34 -7.59 -19.77
C GLU A 203 -17.61 -7.31 -18.96
N VAL A 204 -18.39 -8.34 -18.64
CA VAL A 204 -19.59 -8.21 -17.79
C VAL A 204 -19.22 -7.64 -16.41
N ALA A 205 -18.14 -8.12 -15.81
CA ALA A 205 -17.68 -7.62 -14.52
C ALA A 205 -17.13 -6.18 -14.60
N ALA A 206 -16.45 -5.81 -15.70
CA ALA A 206 -16.01 -4.44 -15.94
C ALA A 206 -17.19 -3.46 -16.10
N GLN A 207 -18.23 -3.86 -16.84
CA GLN A 207 -19.47 -3.08 -16.95
C GLN A 207 -20.18 -2.91 -15.60
N ALA A 208 -20.16 -3.93 -14.74
CA ALA A 208 -20.71 -3.82 -13.39
C ALA A 208 -19.95 -2.80 -12.52
N TRP A 209 -18.62 -2.70 -12.67
CA TRP A 209 -17.82 -1.65 -12.03
C TRP A 209 -18.16 -0.25 -12.56
N GLU A 210 -18.34 -0.10 -13.87
CA GLU A 210 -18.75 1.17 -14.49
C GLU A 210 -20.12 1.62 -14.00
N ALA A 211 -21.09 0.70 -13.96
CA ALA A 211 -22.43 0.96 -13.45
C ALA A 211 -22.40 1.36 -11.96
N TRP A 212 -21.60 0.67 -11.15
CA TRP A 212 -21.39 1.04 -9.74
C TRP A 212 -20.81 2.45 -9.60
N LEU A 213 -19.77 2.79 -10.37
CA LEU A 213 -19.16 4.11 -10.32
C LEU A 213 -20.15 5.21 -10.73
N ALA A 214 -20.98 4.96 -11.75
CA ALA A 214 -22.00 5.90 -12.19
C ALA A 214 -23.05 6.15 -11.10
N ALA A 215 -23.53 5.09 -10.44
CA ALA A 215 -24.45 5.21 -9.31
C ALA A 215 -23.81 5.96 -8.13
N HIS A 216 -22.56 5.63 -7.79
CA HIS A 216 -21.87 6.28 -6.68
C HIS A 216 -21.64 7.78 -6.90
N LYS A 217 -21.34 8.18 -8.14
CA LYS A 217 -21.25 9.61 -8.50
C LYS A 217 -22.59 10.33 -8.39
N ALA A 218 -23.71 9.65 -8.67
CA ALA A 218 -25.04 10.24 -8.54
C ALA A 218 -25.49 10.41 -7.08
N ASP A 219 -24.97 9.62 -6.15
CA ASP A 219 -25.31 9.72 -4.72
C ASP A 219 -24.55 10.85 -4.00
N VAL A 220 -23.38 11.22 -4.50
CA VAL A 220 -22.51 12.25 -3.89
C VAL A 220 -22.92 13.67 -4.28
N TYR A 221 -23.70 13.85 -5.35
CA TYR A 221 -24.15 15.14 -5.89
C TYR A 221 -25.67 15.26 -5.88
#